data_AF-A0A497G6E0-F1
#
_entry.id   AF-A0A497G6E0-F1
#
_cell.length_a   1.000
_cell.length_b   1.000
_cell.length_c   1.000
_cell.angle_alpha   90.00
_cell.angle_beta   90.00
_cell.angle_gamma   90.00
#
_symmetry.space_group_name_H-M   'P 1'
#
loop_
_entity.id
_entity.type
_entity.pdbx_description
1 polymer ?
#
loop_
_entity_poly.entity_id
_entity_poly.type
_entity_poly.pdbx_seq_one_letter_code
_entity_poly.pdbx_strand_id
1 'polypeptide(L)'
;IMLLPKPSAALRCLVEIGAMEILLPELVECIGVTQPGSLHSYDVFEHIMLTIDYAPPDPLVRFAALFHDITKPQHRFVDETGRARFYGHQVSAAKLARKWLEKFAFSKKFAGNVAKLVRYHMYTHAATDKGVRRFIQRVGEDLLPALFELRFADTRAQGPAGDLDAELQYAQRVRKILEEKPPLSVRDLEVDGYDVMRILGIPPGPKVGEVLNYLLAAVIDDPNKNRREILEEMIRNYDKKGGNDG
;
A
#
# COMPACT_ATOMS: atom_id res chain seq x y z
N ILE A 1 19.25 -14.88 -1.31
CA ILE A 1 18.40 -14.97 -2.52
C ILE A 1 17.98 -13.58 -3.01
N MET A 2 17.26 -12.77 -2.21
CA MET A 2 16.69 -11.50 -2.67
C MET A 2 17.70 -10.42 -3.10
N LEU A 3 19.01 -10.60 -2.88
CA LEU A 3 20.05 -9.67 -3.35
C LEU A 3 20.79 -10.16 -4.59
N LEU A 4 20.47 -11.37 -5.08
CA LEU A 4 21.10 -11.91 -6.29
C LEU A 4 20.72 -11.08 -7.52
N PRO A 5 21.54 -11.06 -8.59
CA PRO A 5 21.16 -10.41 -9.85
C PRO A 5 19.85 -10.95 -10.43
N LYS A 6 19.60 -12.25 -10.28
CA LYS A 6 18.39 -12.94 -10.76
C LYS A 6 17.78 -13.82 -9.66
N PRO A 7 17.03 -13.24 -8.70
CA PRO A 7 16.44 -14.01 -7.60
C PRO A 7 15.49 -15.12 -8.07
N SER A 8 14.80 -14.93 -9.20
CA SER A 8 13.86 -15.92 -9.74
C SER A 8 14.51 -17.28 -9.98
N ALA A 9 15.76 -17.33 -10.43
CA ALA A 9 16.46 -18.58 -10.70
C ALA A 9 16.64 -19.43 -9.42
N ALA A 10 16.98 -18.78 -8.30
CA ALA A 10 17.12 -19.46 -7.02
C ALA A 10 15.75 -19.88 -6.46
N LEU A 11 14.70 -19.06 -6.65
CA LEU A 11 13.34 -19.41 -6.22
C LEU A 11 12.79 -20.60 -7.02
N ARG A 12 13.05 -20.66 -8.33
CA ARG A 12 12.71 -21.82 -9.18
C ARG A 12 13.41 -23.08 -8.74
N CYS A 13 14.70 -23.02 -8.45
CA CYS A 13 15.45 -24.15 -7.89
C CYS A 13 14.79 -24.66 -6.59
N LEU A 14 14.37 -23.76 -5.69
CA LEU A 14 13.65 -24.13 -4.46
C LEU A 14 12.28 -24.78 -4.73
N VAL A 15 11.58 -24.38 -5.80
CA VAL A 15 10.34 -25.03 -6.25
C VAL A 15 10.64 -26.42 -6.81
N GLU A 16 11.62 -26.54 -7.69
CA GLU A 16 12.01 -27.81 -8.36
C GLU A 16 12.42 -28.89 -7.36
N ILE A 17 13.11 -28.52 -6.28
CA ILE A 17 13.52 -29.47 -5.23
C ILE A 17 12.43 -29.68 -4.15
N GLY A 18 11.25 -29.08 -4.29
CA GLY A 18 10.13 -29.19 -3.34
C GLY A 18 10.29 -28.40 -2.05
N ALA A 19 11.38 -27.67 -1.85
CA ALA A 19 11.61 -26.89 -0.63
C ALA A 19 10.59 -25.74 -0.46
N MET A 20 10.09 -25.18 -1.57
CA MET A 20 9.14 -24.07 -1.53
C MET A 20 7.79 -24.47 -0.94
N GLU A 21 7.37 -25.73 -1.05
CA GLU A 21 6.12 -26.23 -0.45
C GLU A 21 6.12 -26.12 1.08
N ILE A 22 7.31 -26.20 1.69
CA ILE A 22 7.49 -26.08 3.14
C ILE A 22 7.70 -24.61 3.53
N LEU A 23 8.47 -23.88 2.73
CA LEU A 23 8.91 -22.53 3.05
C LEU A 23 7.85 -21.46 2.78
N LEU A 24 7.13 -21.56 1.66
CA LEU A 24 6.11 -20.60 1.22
C LEU A 24 5.13 -21.29 0.24
N PRO A 25 4.26 -22.19 0.73
CA PRO A 25 3.35 -22.97 -0.10
C PRO A 25 2.44 -22.11 -0.99
N GLU A 26 2.05 -20.92 -0.53
CA GLU A 26 1.19 -20.01 -1.31
C GLU A 26 1.87 -19.53 -2.61
N LEU A 27 3.21 -19.54 -2.68
CA LEU A 27 3.92 -19.26 -3.93
C LEU A 27 3.77 -20.41 -4.92
N VAL A 28 3.77 -21.66 -4.45
CA VAL A 28 3.57 -22.86 -5.29
C VAL A 28 2.15 -22.88 -5.86
N GLU A 29 1.15 -22.46 -5.08
CA GLU A 29 -0.24 -22.33 -5.53
C GLU A 29 -0.43 -21.34 -6.69
N CYS A 30 0.55 -20.47 -6.96
CA CYS A 30 0.51 -19.54 -8.09
C CYS A 30 0.86 -20.18 -9.44
N ILE A 31 1.49 -21.37 -9.45
CA ILE A 31 1.98 -22.02 -10.66
C ILE A 31 0.80 -22.42 -11.55
N GLY A 32 0.84 -22.02 -12.83
CA GLY A 32 -0.21 -22.35 -13.79
C GLY A 32 -1.52 -21.58 -13.62
N VAL A 33 -1.61 -20.63 -12.68
CA VAL A 33 -2.81 -19.82 -12.48
C VAL A 33 -2.93 -18.76 -13.57
N THR A 34 -3.74 -19.06 -14.58
CA THR A 34 -3.95 -18.17 -15.74
C THR A 34 -4.84 -16.97 -15.42
N GLN A 35 -4.57 -15.85 -16.11
CA GLN A 35 -5.23 -14.56 -15.93
C GLN A 35 -5.93 -14.07 -17.23
N PRO A 36 -6.87 -14.84 -17.81
CA PRO A 36 -7.51 -14.49 -19.08
C PRO A 36 -8.24 -13.14 -19.02
N GLY A 37 -8.17 -12.39 -20.12
CA GLY A 37 -8.78 -11.05 -20.24
C GLY A 37 -8.10 -9.97 -19.40
N SER A 38 -6.93 -10.24 -18.82
CA SER A 38 -6.08 -9.25 -18.16
C SER A 38 -4.91 -8.84 -19.07
N LEU A 39 -4.22 -7.75 -18.72
CA LEU A 39 -3.01 -7.30 -19.42
C LEU A 39 -1.79 -8.22 -19.19
N HIS A 40 -1.92 -9.28 -18.39
CA HIS A 40 -0.79 -10.16 -18.06
C HIS A 40 -0.56 -11.20 -19.15
N SER A 41 0.67 -11.27 -19.64
CA SER A 41 1.10 -12.27 -20.63
C SER A 41 1.45 -13.63 -20.01
N TYR A 42 1.49 -13.71 -18.68
CA TYR A 42 2.04 -14.84 -17.92
C TYR A 42 1.07 -15.33 -16.83
N ASP A 43 1.26 -16.55 -16.35
CA ASP A 43 0.60 -17.02 -15.13
C ASP A 43 1.07 -16.22 -13.90
N VAL A 44 0.38 -16.37 -12.77
CA VAL A 44 0.68 -15.58 -11.56
C VAL A 44 2.11 -15.83 -11.06
N PHE A 45 2.60 -17.08 -11.07
CA PHE A 45 3.94 -17.40 -10.60
C PHE A 45 5.02 -16.76 -11.47
N GLU A 46 4.92 -16.92 -12.79
CA GLU A 46 5.84 -16.33 -13.76
C GLU A 46 5.85 -14.81 -13.67
N HIS A 47 4.68 -14.19 -13.50
CA HIS A 47 4.57 -12.76 -13.29
C HIS A 47 5.33 -12.32 -12.02
N ILE A 48 5.12 -13.00 -10.88
CA ILE A 48 5.85 -12.70 -9.64
C ILE A 48 7.36 -12.84 -9.84
N MET A 49 7.82 -13.91 -10.53
CA MET A 49 9.25 -14.11 -10.80
C MET A 49 9.86 -12.97 -11.63
N LEU A 50 9.16 -12.53 -12.68
CA LEU A 50 9.58 -11.39 -13.50
C LEU A 50 9.57 -10.08 -12.72
N THR A 51 8.55 -9.82 -11.91
CA THR A 51 8.45 -8.62 -11.06
C THR A 51 9.62 -8.55 -10.08
N ILE A 52 10.01 -9.67 -9.45
CA ILE A 52 11.17 -9.71 -8.55
C ILE A 52 12.49 -9.42 -9.29
N ASP A 53 12.66 -9.97 -10.49
CA ASP A 53 13.87 -9.75 -11.29
C ASP A 53 13.98 -8.30 -11.82
N TYR A 54 12.85 -7.68 -12.17
CA TYR A 54 12.82 -6.26 -12.58
C TYR A 54 12.95 -5.29 -11.41
N ALA A 55 12.57 -5.70 -10.20
CA ALA A 55 12.73 -4.88 -9.01
C ALA A 55 14.23 -4.63 -8.70
N PRO A 56 14.59 -3.42 -8.24
CA PRO A 56 15.96 -3.12 -7.81
C PRO A 56 16.43 -4.13 -6.74
N PRO A 57 17.75 -4.33 -6.57
CA PRO A 57 18.32 -5.23 -5.55
C PRO A 57 18.20 -4.66 -4.12
N ASP A 58 17.01 -4.17 -3.80
CA ASP A 58 16.58 -3.72 -2.49
C ASP A 58 15.66 -4.79 -1.86
N PRO A 59 15.97 -5.29 -0.66
CA PRO A 59 15.16 -6.32 -0.02
C PRO A 59 13.71 -5.90 0.23
N LEU A 60 13.46 -4.64 0.59
CA LEU A 60 12.10 -4.16 0.86
C LEU A 60 11.24 -4.25 -0.41
N VAL A 61 11.77 -3.80 -1.54
CA VAL A 61 11.05 -3.86 -2.83
C VAL A 61 10.89 -5.31 -3.30
N ARG A 62 11.95 -6.14 -3.23
CA ARG A 62 11.90 -7.53 -3.72
C ARG A 62 11.03 -8.46 -2.88
N PHE A 63 10.97 -8.26 -1.56
CA PHE A 63 9.97 -8.98 -0.76
C PHE A 63 8.56 -8.49 -1.08
N ALA A 64 8.34 -7.19 -1.30
CA ALA A 64 7.03 -6.72 -1.73
C ALA A 64 6.64 -7.32 -3.10
N ALA A 65 7.57 -7.40 -4.04
CA ALA A 65 7.39 -8.07 -5.33
C ALA A 65 7.07 -9.57 -5.18
N LEU A 66 7.73 -10.28 -4.26
CA LEU A 66 7.41 -11.68 -3.99
C LEU A 66 5.97 -11.89 -3.53
N PHE A 67 5.47 -10.99 -2.69
CA PHE A 67 4.17 -11.17 -2.05
C PHE A 67 3.01 -10.48 -2.75
N HIS A 68 3.23 -9.50 -3.65
CA HIS A 68 2.16 -8.58 -4.11
C HIS A 68 0.90 -9.30 -4.63
N ASP A 69 1.13 -10.36 -5.40
CA ASP A 69 0.11 -11.14 -6.09
C ASP A 69 -0.03 -12.58 -5.59
N ILE A 70 0.72 -12.96 -4.55
CA ILE A 70 0.82 -14.36 -4.09
C ILE A 70 -0.53 -14.95 -3.69
N THR A 71 -1.52 -14.11 -3.36
CA THR A 71 -2.87 -14.56 -3.02
C THR A 71 -3.89 -14.41 -4.13
N LYS A 72 -3.48 -14.15 -5.38
CA LYS A 72 -4.40 -14.20 -6.53
C LYS A 72 -5.11 -15.56 -6.65
N PRO A 73 -4.45 -16.72 -6.44
CA PRO A 73 -5.12 -18.02 -6.59
C PRO A 73 -6.38 -18.16 -5.74
N GLN A 74 -6.37 -17.72 -4.48
CA GLN A 74 -7.51 -17.85 -3.56
C GLN A 74 -8.61 -16.81 -3.82
N HIS A 75 -8.32 -15.78 -4.62
CA HIS A 75 -9.28 -14.72 -4.99
C HIS A 75 -9.76 -14.83 -6.43
N ARG A 76 -9.33 -15.87 -7.15
CA ARG A 76 -9.63 -16.04 -8.57
C ARG A 76 -11.10 -16.39 -8.77
N PHE A 77 -11.78 -15.60 -9.57
CA PHE A 77 -13.05 -15.98 -10.19
C PHE A 77 -13.13 -15.44 -11.62
N VAL A 78 -13.96 -16.05 -12.45
CA VAL A 78 -14.20 -15.62 -13.83
C VAL A 78 -15.56 -14.95 -13.88
N ASP A 79 -15.60 -13.70 -14.34
CA ASP A 79 -16.85 -12.97 -14.49
C ASP A 79 -17.62 -13.42 -15.75
N GLU A 80 -18.85 -12.90 -15.92
CA GLU A 80 -19.73 -13.24 -17.04
C GLU A 80 -19.13 -12.91 -18.42
N THR A 81 -18.09 -12.07 -18.49
CA THR A 81 -17.37 -11.71 -19.72
C THR A 81 -16.22 -12.66 -20.05
N GLY A 82 -15.98 -13.67 -19.20
CA GLY A 82 -14.84 -14.58 -19.33
C GLY A 82 -13.53 -14.02 -18.79
N ARG A 83 -13.56 -12.87 -18.10
CA ARG A 83 -12.36 -12.22 -17.55
C ARG A 83 -12.09 -12.69 -16.12
N ALA A 84 -10.83 -13.02 -15.84
CA ALA A 84 -10.41 -13.34 -14.48
C ALA A 84 -10.34 -12.07 -13.60
N ARG A 85 -10.90 -12.18 -12.40
CA ARG A 85 -10.90 -11.17 -11.36
C ARG A 85 -10.27 -11.73 -10.09
N PHE A 86 -9.67 -10.83 -9.31
CA PHE A 86 -8.90 -11.15 -8.10
C PHE A 86 -9.21 -10.14 -6.98
N TYR A 87 -10.48 -9.81 -6.76
CA TYR A 87 -10.83 -8.71 -5.87
C TYR A 87 -10.42 -8.99 -4.43
N GLY A 88 -9.56 -8.11 -3.88
CA GLY A 88 -9.12 -8.20 -2.49
C GLY A 88 -7.81 -8.96 -2.28
N HIS A 89 -7.19 -9.51 -3.33
CA HIS A 89 -5.91 -10.23 -3.20
C HIS A 89 -4.86 -9.38 -2.48
N GLN A 90 -4.73 -8.10 -2.83
CA GLN A 90 -3.75 -7.19 -2.22
C GLN A 90 -3.97 -6.99 -0.71
N VAL A 91 -5.19 -7.19 -0.20
CA VAL A 91 -5.48 -7.17 1.25
C VAL A 91 -4.92 -8.43 1.90
N SER A 92 -5.24 -9.59 1.33
CA SER A 92 -4.85 -10.90 1.86
C SER A 92 -3.35 -11.13 1.73
N ALA A 93 -2.77 -10.78 0.58
CA ALA A 93 -1.35 -10.77 0.31
C ALA A 93 -0.58 -9.92 1.33
N ALA A 94 -1.06 -8.72 1.67
CA ALA A 94 -0.40 -7.88 2.67
C ALA A 94 -0.37 -8.53 4.07
N LYS A 95 -1.49 -9.13 4.48
CA LYS A 95 -1.57 -9.87 5.76
C LYS A 95 -0.64 -11.08 5.75
N LEU A 96 -0.61 -11.80 4.63
CA LEU A 96 0.20 -12.98 4.45
C LEU A 96 1.70 -12.66 4.45
N ALA A 97 2.11 -11.60 3.74
CA ALA A 97 3.48 -11.10 3.69
C ALA A 97 4.00 -10.81 5.10
N ARG A 98 3.20 -10.08 5.91
CA ARG A 98 3.56 -9.78 7.29
C ARG A 98 3.75 -11.05 8.12
N LYS A 99 2.79 -11.98 8.05
CA LYS A 99 2.84 -13.26 8.78
C LYS A 99 4.11 -14.05 8.44
N TRP A 100 4.44 -14.18 7.16
CA TRP A 100 5.62 -14.93 6.72
C TRP A 100 6.93 -14.24 7.07
N LEU A 101 7.03 -12.93 6.88
CA LEU A 101 8.25 -12.19 7.25
C LEU A 101 8.51 -12.21 8.76
N GLU A 102 7.47 -12.12 9.59
CA GLU A 102 7.60 -12.30 11.03
C GLU A 102 8.04 -13.74 11.38
N LYS A 103 7.50 -14.76 10.68
CA LYS A 103 7.94 -16.17 10.82
C LYS A 103 9.39 -16.39 10.38
N PHE A 104 9.86 -15.66 9.37
CA PHE A 104 11.25 -15.62 8.94
C PHE A 104 12.15 -14.72 9.79
N ALA A 105 11.66 -14.28 10.96
CA ALA A 105 12.39 -13.47 11.93
C ALA A 105 12.82 -12.07 11.44
N PHE A 106 12.16 -11.50 10.42
CA PHE A 106 12.33 -10.09 10.09
C PHE A 106 11.72 -9.19 11.16
N SER A 107 12.24 -7.96 11.29
CA SER A 107 11.68 -6.98 12.22
C SER A 107 10.21 -6.65 11.88
N LYS A 108 9.39 -6.38 12.90
CA LYS A 108 8.00 -5.94 12.71
C LYS A 108 7.89 -4.70 11.83
N LYS A 109 8.87 -3.79 11.89
CA LYS A 109 8.94 -2.61 11.03
C LYS A 109 9.12 -3.01 9.56
N PHE A 110 10.07 -3.90 9.27
CA PHE A 110 10.30 -4.38 7.92
C PHE A 110 9.08 -5.13 7.36
N ALA A 111 8.54 -6.08 8.13
CA ALA A 111 7.34 -6.83 7.76
C ALA A 111 6.13 -5.90 7.53
N GLY A 112 5.96 -4.90 8.38
CA GLY A 112 4.93 -3.86 8.24
C GLY A 112 5.11 -3.03 6.97
N ASN A 113 6.34 -2.62 6.65
CA ASN A 113 6.64 -1.86 5.44
C ASN A 113 6.36 -2.68 4.18
N VAL A 114 6.83 -3.93 4.09
CA VAL A 114 6.53 -4.83 2.96
C VAL A 114 5.02 -5.01 2.80
N ALA A 115 4.30 -5.31 3.88
CA ALA A 115 2.86 -5.46 3.85
C ALA A 115 2.14 -4.20 3.34
N LYS A 116 2.67 -3.02 3.66
CA LYS A 116 2.14 -1.74 3.19
C LYS A 116 2.35 -1.54 1.69
N LEU A 117 3.54 -1.85 1.20
CA LEU A 117 3.84 -1.81 -0.24
C LEU A 117 2.90 -2.75 -1.00
N VAL A 118 2.78 -4.00 -0.54
CA VAL A 118 1.85 -5.00 -1.09
C VAL A 118 0.40 -4.50 -1.05
N ARG A 119 -0.03 -3.89 0.05
CA ARG A 119 -1.44 -3.44 0.20
C ARG A 119 -1.82 -2.38 -0.83
N TYR A 120 -0.89 -1.51 -1.20
CA TYR A 120 -1.14 -0.32 -2.01
C TYR A 120 -0.52 -0.38 -3.42
N HIS A 121 0.09 -1.50 -3.83
CA HIS A 121 0.75 -1.63 -5.13
C HIS A 121 -0.19 -1.27 -6.30
N MET A 122 -1.45 -1.72 -6.28
CA MET A 122 -2.44 -1.40 -7.34
C MET A 122 -3.15 -0.05 -7.20
N TYR A 123 -2.83 0.78 -6.20
CA TYR A 123 -3.67 1.95 -5.91
C TYR A 123 -3.58 3.01 -7.01
N THR A 124 -4.59 3.11 -7.88
CA THR A 124 -4.64 4.04 -9.01
C THR A 124 -5.78 5.06 -8.91
N HIS A 125 -6.63 5.00 -7.88
CA HIS A 125 -7.88 5.75 -7.77
C HIS A 125 -7.74 7.24 -7.38
N ALA A 126 -6.55 7.82 -7.52
CA ALA A 126 -6.29 9.21 -7.13
C ALA A 126 -6.38 10.17 -8.33
N ALA A 127 -7.56 10.25 -8.94
CA ALA A 127 -7.81 11.20 -10.03
C ALA A 127 -7.80 12.67 -9.55
N THR A 128 -8.00 12.90 -8.25
CA THR A 128 -8.03 14.23 -7.63
C THR A 128 -6.87 14.41 -6.66
N ASP A 129 -6.47 15.66 -6.40
CA ASP A 129 -5.35 15.96 -5.48
C ASP A 129 -5.67 15.52 -4.05
N LYS A 130 -6.95 15.61 -3.65
CA LYS A 130 -7.45 14.99 -2.41
C LYS A 130 -7.19 13.48 -2.38
N GLY A 131 -7.48 12.79 -3.48
CA GLY A 131 -7.20 11.35 -3.61
C GLY A 131 -5.71 11.05 -3.46
N VAL A 132 -4.84 11.87 -4.06
CA VAL A 132 -3.38 11.72 -3.97
C VAL A 132 -2.89 11.99 -2.55
N ARG A 133 -3.34 13.05 -1.87
CA ARG A 133 -2.97 13.31 -0.46
C ARG A 133 -3.38 12.15 0.46
N ARG A 134 -4.59 11.59 0.27
CA ARG A 134 -5.02 10.39 1.01
C ARG A 134 -4.15 9.17 0.69
N PHE A 135 -3.72 9.01 -0.55
CA PHE A 135 -2.79 7.94 -0.94
C PHE A 135 -1.44 8.11 -0.24
N ILE A 136 -0.84 9.30 -0.32
CA ILE A 136 0.42 9.64 0.36
C ILE A 136 0.32 9.37 1.85
N GLN A 137 -0.73 9.86 2.53
CA GLN A 137 -0.94 9.64 3.96
C GLN A 137 -0.98 8.14 4.31
N ARG A 138 -1.74 7.35 3.54
CA ARG A 138 -1.92 5.92 3.80
C ARG A 138 -0.62 5.14 3.61
N VAL A 139 0.15 5.45 2.58
CA VAL A 139 1.42 4.78 2.30
C VAL A 139 2.50 5.27 3.26
N GLY A 140 2.58 6.56 3.52
CA GLY A 140 3.71 7.20 4.18
C GLY A 140 4.74 7.66 3.16
N GLU A 141 5.21 8.90 3.32
CA GLU A 141 6.14 9.54 2.39
C GLU A 141 7.45 8.75 2.22
N ASP A 142 7.95 8.16 3.31
CA ASP A 142 9.16 7.36 3.37
C ASP A 142 9.10 6.08 2.52
N LEU A 143 7.90 5.55 2.26
CA LEU A 143 7.69 4.33 1.51
C LEU A 143 7.30 4.57 0.05
N LEU A 144 6.98 5.79 -0.35
CA LEU A 144 6.59 6.10 -1.73
C LEU A 144 7.67 5.75 -2.76
N PRO A 145 8.97 6.03 -2.55
CA PRO A 145 9.99 5.62 -3.51
C PRO A 145 9.99 4.10 -3.74
N ALA A 146 10.00 3.32 -2.67
CA ALA A 146 9.97 1.85 -2.75
C ALA A 146 8.67 1.32 -3.37
N LEU A 147 7.54 1.99 -3.14
CA LEU A 147 6.25 1.65 -3.75
C LEU A 147 6.27 1.86 -5.26
N PHE A 148 6.83 2.97 -5.73
CA PHE A 148 6.92 3.24 -7.16
C PHE A 148 7.91 2.30 -7.85
N GLU A 149 9.04 1.95 -7.22
CA GLU A 149 9.94 0.91 -7.73
C GLU A 149 9.23 -0.44 -7.89
N LEU A 150 8.41 -0.84 -6.90
CA LEU A 150 7.59 -2.05 -7.00
C LEU A 150 6.62 -1.97 -8.19
N ARG A 151 5.92 -0.83 -8.33
CA ARG A 151 4.92 -0.63 -9.40
C ARG A 151 5.55 -0.64 -10.78
N PHE A 152 6.68 0.04 -10.97
CA PHE A 152 7.41 -0.01 -12.24
C PHE A 152 7.86 -1.43 -12.58
N ALA A 153 8.34 -2.20 -11.59
CA ALA A 153 8.72 -3.59 -11.79
C ALA A 153 7.52 -4.47 -12.19
N ASP A 154 6.38 -4.31 -11.52
CA ASP A 154 5.11 -5.00 -11.83
C ASP A 154 4.63 -4.66 -13.25
N THR A 155 4.51 -3.37 -13.55
CA THR A 155 4.12 -2.90 -14.90
C THR A 155 5.05 -3.43 -15.98
N ARG A 156 6.36 -3.46 -15.74
CA ARG A 156 7.33 -4.03 -16.69
C ARG A 156 7.16 -5.55 -16.85
N ALA A 157 6.80 -6.26 -15.78
CA ALA A 157 6.53 -7.70 -15.80
C ALA A 157 5.24 -8.08 -16.53
N GLN A 158 4.34 -7.12 -16.80
CA GLN A 158 3.16 -7.33 -17.66
C GLN A 158 3.53 -7.45 -19.15
N GLY A 159 4.73 -6.99 -19.54
CA GLY A 159 5.23 -7.05 -20.92
C GLY A 159 4.66 -5.94 -21.80
N PRO A 160 4.37 -6.18 -23.09
CA PRO A 160 3.90 -5.16 -24.03
C PRO A 160 2.61 -4.44 -23.64
N ALA A 161 1.83 -5.02 -22.74
CA ALA A 161 0.57 -4.47 -22.25
C ALA A 161 0.75 -3.55 -21.02
N GLY A 162 1.96 -3.48 -20.45
CA GLY A 162 2.28 -2.59 -19.33
C GLY A 162 2.44 -1.14 -19.79
N ASP A 163 1.80 -0.21 -19.07
CA ASP A 163 1.85 1.23 -19.35
C ASP A 163 2.79 1.95 -18.38
N LEU A 164 4.09 1.93 -18.69
CA LEU A 164 5.12 2.59 -17.88
C LEU A 164 4.98 4.12 -17.90
N ASP A 165 4.43 4.69 -18.97
CA ASP A 165 4.24 6.14 -19.09
C ASP A 165 3.14 6.62 -18.14
N ALA A 166 2.04 5.87 -18.01
CA ALA A 166 1.00 6.16 -17.02
C ALA A 166 1.53 6.07 -15.58
N GLU A 167 2.35 5.07 -15.25
CA GLU A 167 2.99 4.97 -13.94
C GLU A 167 3.95 6.14 -13.67
N LEU A 168 4.74 6.55 -14.68
CA LEU A 168 5.63 7.70 -14.57
C LEU A 168 4.86 9.00 -14.34
N GLN A 169 3.78 9.23 -15.09
CA GLN A 169 2.91 10.39 -14.92
C GLN A 169 2.29 10.42 -13.52
N TYR A 170 1.86 9.27 -13.00
CA TYR A 170 1.32 9.17 -11.66
C TYR A 170 2.39 9.47 -10.59
N ALA A 171 3.60 8.92 -10.73
CA ALA A 171 4.72 9.22 -9.84
C ALA A 171 5.06 10.72 -9.82
N GLN A 172 5.09 11.36 -10.99
CA GLN A 172 5.31 12.81 -11.12
C GLN A 172 4.20 13.62 -10.44
N ARG A 173 2.93 13.20 -10.58
CA ARG A 173 1.81 13.86 -9.89
C ARG A 173 1.94 13.77 -8.38
N VAL A 174 2.29 12.60 -7.85
CA VAL A 174 2.52 12.41 -6.41
C VAL A 174 3.66 13.30 -5.92
N ARG A 175 4.76 13.36 -6.67
CA ARG A 175 5.89 14.24 -6.35
C ARG A 175 5.49 15.72 -6.33
N LYS A 176 4.75 16.19 -7.34
CA LYS A 176 4.28 17.60 -7.39
C LYS A 176 3.45 17.96 -6.15
N ILE A 177 2.58 17.06 -5.70
CA ILE A 177 1.77 17.29 -4.50
C ILE A 177 2.62 17.28 -3.23
N LEU A 178 3.67 16.46 -3.15
CA LEU A 178 4.61 16.50 -2.03
C LEU A 178 5.42 17.81 -1.99
N GLU A 179 5.77 18.37 -3.16
CA GLU A 179 6.51 19.63 -3.25
C GLU A 179 5.70 20.83 -2.71
N GLU A 180 4.37 20.75 -2.73
CA GLU A 180 3.46 21.71 -2.08
C GLU A 180 3.49 21.62 -0.53
N LYS A 181 4.14 20.60 0.03
CA LYS A 181 4.23 20.31 1.48
C LYS A 181 2.85 20.35 2.18
N PRO A 182 1.85 19.61 1.68
CA PRO A 182 0.53 19.60 2.30
C PRO A 182 0.64 18.97 3.71
N PRO A 183 -0.24 19.37 4.64
CA PRO A 183 -0.38 18.68 5.91
C PRO A 183 -0.84 17.23 5.68
N LEU A 184 -0.04 16.26 6.11
CA LEU A 184 -0.26 14.83 5.88
C LEU A 184 -0.27 14.01 7.17
N SER A 185 0.12 14.60 8.29
CA SER A 185 0.15 14.00 9.60
C SER A 185 -0.46 14.92 10.65
N VAL A 186 -0.78 14.35 11.81
CA VAL A 186 -1.29 15.13 12.96
C VAL A 186 -0.30 16.22 13.40
N ARG A 187 1.00 16.02 13.16
CA ARG A 187 2.05 16.99 13.52
C ARG A 187 2.05 18.22 12.62
N ASP A 188 1.43 18.13 11.45
CA ASP A 188 1.35 19.24 10.49
C ASP A 188 0.11 20.12 10.74
N LEU A 189 -0.73 19.76 11.72
CA LEU A 189 -1.90 20.57 12.08
C LEU A 189 -1.48 21.84 12.83
N GLU A 190 -2.16 22.95 12.55
CA GLU A 190 -1.98 24.23 13.26
C GLU A 190 -2.53 24.24 14.71
N VAL A 191 -3.01 23.07 15.17
CA VAL A 191 -3.44 22.80 16.55
C VAL A 191 -2.86 21.48 17.01
N ASP A 192 -2.67 21.34 18.32
CA ASP A 192 -2.13 20.14 18.93
C ASP A 192 -3.08 19.50 19.96
N GLY A 193 -2.58 18.48 20.67
CA GLY A 193 -3.36 17.82 21.71
C GLY A 193 -3.71 18.73 22.90
N TYR A 194 -2.86 19.73 23.21
CA TYR A 194 -3.15 20.70 24.27
C TYR A 194 -4.30 21.61 23.90
N ASP A 195 -4.37 22.03 22.64
CA ASP A 195 -5.50 22.81 22.13
C ASP A 195 -6.81 22.01 22.24
N VAL A 196 -6.81 20.73 21.84
CA VAL A 196 -7.97 19.84 21.97
C VAL A 196 -8.41 19.69 23.44
N MET A 197 -7.48 19.40 24.35
CA MET A 197 -7.77 19.27 25.78
C MET A 197 -8.32 20.56 26.38
N ARG A 198 -7.72 21.71 26.03
CA ARG A 198 -8.16 23.04 26.50
C ARG A 198 -9.58 23.38 26.02
N ILE A 199 -9.89 23.10 24.75
CA ILE A 199 -11.17 23.49 24.15
C ILE A 199 -12.31 22.57 24.59
N LEU A 200 -12.06 21.27 24.70
CA LEU A 200 -13.08 20.28 25.09
C LEU A 200 -13.15 20.05 26.61
N GLY A 201 -12.18 20.52 27.38
CA GLY A 201 -12.13 20.27 28.82
C GLY A 201 -11.89 18.80 29.18
N ILE A 202 -11.23 18.03 28.30
CA ILE A 202 -10.98 16.60 28.48
C ILE A 202 -9.54 16.32 28.95
N PRO A 203 -9.32 15.27 29.75
CA PRO A 203 -7.97 14.83 30.12
C PRO A 203 -7.22 14.20 28.92
N PRO A 204 -5.90 14.03 29.02
CA PRO A 204 -5.14 13.29 28.02
C PRO A 204 -5.67 11.85 27.88
N GLY A 205 -5.89 11.40 26.64
CA GLY A 205 -6.39 10.06 26.38
C GLY A 205 -6.67 9.78 24.90
N PRO A 206 -7.14 8.57 24.55
CA PRO A 206 -7.42 8.15 23.17
C PRO A 206 -8.31 9.14 22.40
N LYS A 207 -9.27 9.76 23.11
CA LYS A 207 -10.20 10.74 22.54
C LYS A 207 -9.52 11.96 21.92
N VAL A 208 -8.41 12.43 22.49
CA VAL A 208 -7.61 13.53 21.93
C VAL A 208 -7.07 13.13 20.55
N GLY A 209 -6.54 11.91 20.44
CA GLY A 209 -6.06 11.35 19.18
C GLY A 209 -7.17 11.17 18.14
N GLU A 210 -8.37 10.74 18.56
CA GLU A 210 -9.54 10.65 17.66
C GLU A 210 -9.89 12.01 17.05
N VAL A 211 -9.92 13.07 17.86
CA VAL A 211 -10.22 14.43 17.39
C VAL A 211 -9.14 14.92 16.43
N LEU A 212 -7.85 14.75 16.77
CA LEU A 212 -6.75 15.13 15.89
C LEU A 212 -6.80 14.39 14.55
N ASN A 213 -7.14 13.09 14.56
CA ASN A 213 -7.32 12.32 13.33
C ASN A 213 -8.54 12.78 12.51
N TYR A 214 -9.63 13.19 13.17
CA TYR A 214 -10.79 13.81 12.52
C TYR A 214 -10.42 15.12 11.82
N LEU A 215 -9.67 15.99 12.49
CA LEU A 215 -9.17 17.24 11.91
C LEU A 215 -8.24 16.96 10.73
N LEU A 216 -7.29 16.04 10.89
CA LEU A 216 -6.38 15.64 9.83
C LEU A 216 -7.13 15.12 8.59
N ALA A 217 -8.16 14.29 8.78
CA ALA A 217 -8.96 13.79 7.67
C ALA A 217 -9.64 14.92 6.87
N ALA A 218 -10.12 15.96 7.55
CA ALA A 218 -10.72 17.12 6.90
C ALA A 218 -9.68 18.01 6.20
N VAL A 219 -8.49 18.15 6.79
CA VAL A 219 -7.36 18.93 6.24
C VAL A 219 -6.74 18.23 5.03
N ILE A 220 -6.66 16.90 5.02
CA ILE A 220 -6.24 16.13 3.84
C ILE A 220 -7.22 16.32 2.68
N ASP A 221 -8.51 16.43 3.00
CA ASP A 221 -9.53 16.70 1.99
C ASP A 221 -9.39 18.11 1.41
N ASP A 222 -9.20 19.10 2.28
CA ASP A 222 -9.01 20.51 1.93
C ASP A 222 -7.92 21.16 2.79
N PRO A 223 -6.68 21.31 2.25
CA PRO A 223 -5.55 21.87 2.99
C PRO A 223 -5.80 23.28 3.53
N ASN A 224 -6.71 24.05 2.92
CA ASN A 224 -7.04 25.40 3.39
C ASN A 224 -7.72 25.41 4.76
N LYS A 225 -8.20 24.26 5.24
CA LYS A 225 -8.74 24.11 6.60
C LYS A 225 -7.66 24.07 7.67
N ASN A 226 -6.39 23.90 7.30
CA ASN A 226 -5.28 23.91 8.24
C ASN A 226 -4.95 25.34 8.70
N ARG A 227 -5.93 26.00 9.32
CA ARG A 227 -5.81 27.31 9.95
C ARG A 227 -6.31 27.16 11.37
N ARG A 228 -5.54 27.65 12.34
CA ARG A 228 -5.85 27.49 13.77
C ARG A 228 -7.31 27.82 14.10
N GLU A 229 -7.81 28.98 13.67
CA GLU A 229 -9.20 29.40 13.92
C GLU A 229 -10.25 28.39 13.44
N ILE A 230 -10.08 27.85 12.23
CA ILE A 230 -10.98 26.85 11.65
C ILE A 230 -10.92 25.54 12.43
N LEU A 231 -9.70 25.09 12.77
CA LEU A 231 -9.51 23.85 13.51
C LEU A 231 -10.07 23.94 14.92
N GLU A 232 -9.90 25.06 15.62
CA GLU A 232 -10.51 25.30 16.93
C GLU A 232 -12.05 25.29 16.86
N GLU A 233 -12.64 25.89 15.83
CA GLU A 233 -14.10 25.82 15.60
C GLU A 233 -14.56 24.37 15.35
N MET A 234 -13.81 23.62 14.54
CA MET A 234 -14.10 22.21 14.28
C MET A 234 -14.01 21.36 15.55
N ILE A 235 -13.06 21.64 16.45
CA ILE A 235 -12.97 21.00 17.77
C ILE A 235 -14.24 21.29 18.58
N ARG A 236 -14.65 22.55 18.70
CA ARG A 236 -15.88 22.94 19.44
C ARG A 236 -17.14 22.24 18.90
N ASN A 237 -17.20 22.03 17.59
CA ASN A 237 -18.33 21.39 16.93
C ASN A 237 -18.26 19.85 16.92
N TYR A 238 -17.12 19.26 17.30
CA TYR A 238 -16.97 17.80 17.41
C TYR A 238 -17.85 17.23 18.53
N ASP A 239 -17.91 17.92 19.67
CA ASP A 239 -18.68 17.51 20.85
C ASP A 239 -20.21 17.51 20.58
N LYS A 240 -20.70 18.52 19.86
CA LYS A 240 -22.13 18.63 19.49
C LYS A 240 -22.65 17.47 18.64
N LYS A 241 -21.76 16.72 17.97
CA LYS A 241 -22.12 15.55 17.17
C LYS A 241 -22.01 14.23 17.93
N GLY A 242 -21.27 14.19 19.05
CA GLY A 242 -21.09 12.99 19.87
C GLY A 242 -22.14 12.80 20.97
N GLY A 243 -23.01 13.79 21.20
CA GLY A 243 -24.02 13.78 22.26
C GLY A 243 -25.41 13.25 21.84
N ASN A 244 -25.54 12.52 20.73
CA ASN A 244 -26.84 12.07 20.21
C ASN A 244 -26.96 10.56 19.96
N ASP A 245 -26.19 9.75 20.71
CA ASP A 245 -26.40 8.30 20.84
C ASP A 245 -26.81 8.01 22.30
N GLY A 246 -28.05 8.39 22.65
CA GLY A 246 -28.76 8.01 23.86
C GLY A 246 -29.97 7.17 23.53
#